data_AF-A0A254T6P9-F1
#
_entry.id   AF-A0A254T6P9-F1
#
_cell.length_a   1.000
_cell.length_b   1.000
_cell.length_c   1.000
_cell.angle_alpha   90.00
_cell.angle_beta   90.00
_cell.angle_gamma   90.00
#
_symmetry.space_group_name_H-M   'P 1'
#
loop_
_entity.id
_entity.type
_entity.pdbx_description
1 polymer ?
#
loop_
_entity_poly.entity_id
_entity_poly.type
_entity_poly.pdbx_seq_one_letter_code
_entity_poly.pdbx_strand_id
1 'polypeptide(L)'
;TRNTFYLQNVARLIQIFRQTGLNVRLGSLSDDVKEPTNIDLPDGTTLTLEPLERSANGRRLGLKNFDPCTILLNNDLSSGIPKVLEGLHEQNLLPPLHAGWAVRRKTNHFAAYDEVVKKFAKLVDVDPWMLNPYFAKCGEINFQERTGEECLAANVDSLLAKIRKKYKEYGIEEKPFVIVKADAGTYGMGIMTVRDASEVKDLNRKQRNKMSVVKEGLEVSEVIIQEGVHTIEHINDAVAEPVVYMIDRYVVGSFYRVNTLRGIDENLNAPGAHFVPLAFADRNTPMNRFYKYGVVARLALLAAAVELEVTGPPAV
;
A
#
# COMPACT_ATOMS: atom_id res chain seq x y z
N THR A 1 13.98 -10.60 9.24
CA THR A 1 13.88 -9.24 9.82
C THR A 1 14.06 -9.32 11.32
N ARG A 2 14.67 -8.31 11.95
CA ARG A 2 14.76 -8.18 13.42
C ARG A 2 13.74 -7.19 14.01
N ASN A 3 12.79 -6.73 13.19
CA ASN A 3 11.76 -5.80 13.65
C ASN A 3 10.72 -6.54 14.50
N THR A 4 10.79 -6.30 15.80
CA THR A 4 9.93 -6.95 16.80
C THR A 4 8.44 -6.67 16.59
N PHE A 5 8.06 -5.45 16.21
CA PHE A 5 6.65 -5.12 15.95
C PHE A 5 6.09 -5.92 14.78
N TYR A 6 6.90 -6.12 13.74
CA TYR A 6 6.49 -6.96 12.60
C TYR A 6 6.31 -8.42 13.02
N LEU A 7 7.19 -8.95 13.85
CA LEU A 7 7.08 -10.32 14.35
C LEU A 7 5.85 -10.50 15.25
N GLN A 8 5.56 -9.55 16.13
CA GLN A 8 4.33 -9.55 16.93
C GLN A 8 3.07 -9.47 16.04
N ASN A 9 3.10 -8.70 14.95
CA ASN A 9 2.02 -8.69 13.96
C ASN A 9 1.84 -10.09 13.32
N VAL A 10 2.93 -10.76 12.92
CA VAL A 10 2.85 -12.12 12.37
C VAL A 10 2.27 -13.11 13.38
N ALA A 11 2.69 -13.03 14.65
CA ALA A 11 2.11 -13.86 15.72
C ALA A 11 0.61 -13.62 15.90
N ARG A 12 0.17 -12.36 15.86
CA ARG A 12 -1.26 -12.03 15.93
C ARG A 12 -2.04 -12.57 14.73
N LEU A 13 -1.51 -12.49 13.52
CA LEU A 13 -2.13 -13.07 12.32
C LEU A 13 -2.28 -14.60 12.46
N ILE A 14 -1.22 -15.30 12.86
CA ILE A 14 -1.25 -16.75 13.12
C ILE A 14 -2.32 -17.10 14.16
N GLN A 15 -2.42 -16.31 15.24
CA GLN A 15 -3.45 -16.50 16.26
C GLN A 15 -4.86 -16.35 15.69
N ILE A 16 -5.12 -15.30 14.89
CA ILE A 16 -6.42 -15.07 14.25
C ILE A 16 -6.80 -16.26 13.36
N PHE A 17 -5.89 -16.76 12.53
CA PHE A 17 -6.17 -17.90 11.66
C PHE A 17 -6.36 -19.21 12.44
N ARG A 18 -5.62 -19.43 13.52
CA ARG A 18 -5.83 -20.63 14.36
C ARG A 18 -7.19 -20.61 15.06
N GLN A 19 -7.70 -19.43 15.41
CA GLN A 19 -9.05 -19.29 15.96
C GLN A 19 -10.16 -19.70 14.98
N THR A 20 -9.89 -19.71 13.67
CA THR A 20 -10.84 -20.22 12.67
C THR A 20 -10.72 -21.73 12.43
N GLY A 21 -9.86 -22.43 13.17
CA GLY A 21 -9.62 -23.86 13.04
C GLY A 21 -8.55 -24.24 12.01
N LEU A 22 -7.83 -23.27 11.43
CA LEU A 22 -6.75 -23.53 10.48
C LEU A 22 -5.47 -23.99 11.20
N ASN A 23 -4.83 -25.03 10.66
CA ASN A 23 -3.46 -25.37 11.04
C ASN A 23 -2.48 -24.46 10.28
N VAL A 24 -1.84 -23.55 11.01
CA VAL A 24 -0.95 -22.52 10.43
C VAL A 24 0.48 -22.70 10.91
N ARG A 25 1.39 -22.69 9.94
CA ARG A 25 2.85 -22.69 10.12
C ARG A 25 3.49 -21.57 9.31
N LEU A 26 4.69 -21.14 9.71
CA LEU A 26 5.35 -19.95 9.16
C LEU A 26 6.58 -20.35 8.35
N GLY A 27 6.45 -20.30 7.02
CA GLY A 27 7.57 -20.50 6.09
C GLY A 27 8.35 -19.21 5.85
N SER A 28 9.68 -19.32 5.78
CA SER A 28 10.59 -18.22 5.50
C SER A 28 11.09 -18.25 4.06
N LEU A 29 11.00 -17.12 3.35
CA LEU A 29 11.66 -16.91 2.07
C LEU A 29 13.17 -16.64 2.19
N SER A 30 13.68 -16.50 3.43
CA SER A 30 15.10 -16.21 3.68
C SER A 30 15.94 -17.47 3.56
N ASP A 31 16.94 -17.45 2.67
CA ASP A 31 17.88 -18.57 2.52
C ASP A 31 18.67 -18.87 3.79
N ASP A 32 18.83 -17.90 4.69
CA ASP A 32 19.51 -18.09 5.98
C ASP A 32 18.79 -19.05 6.94
N VAL A 33 17.48 -19.28 6.75
CA VAL A 33 16.71 -20.20 7.60
C VAL A 33 16.86 -21.60 7.01
N LYS A 34 17.78 -22.41 7.54
CA LYS A 34 18.05 -23.79 7.11
C LYS A 34 17.36 -24.85 7.96
N GLU A 35 16.93 -24.49 9.15
CA GLU A 35 16.25 -25.37 10.11
C GLU A 35 15.18 -24.58 10.89
N PRO A 36 14.18 -25.27 11.50
CA PRO A 36 13.19 -24.62 12.34
C PRO A 36 13.86 -23.75 13.42
N THR A 37 13.64 -22.45 13.35
CA THR A 37 14.29 -21.44 14.20
C THR A 37 13.24 -20.75 15.06
N ASN A 38 13.41 -20.84 16.37
CA ASN A 38 12.52 -20.15 17.32
C ASN A 38 12.96 -18.70 17.51
N ILE A 39 11.98 -17.80 17.58
CA ILE A 39 12.16 -16.40 17.95
C ILE A 39 11.22 -16.09 19.11
N ASP A 40 11.82 -15.69 20.23
CA ASP A 40 11.08 -15.21 21.40
C ASP A 40 10.61 -13.77 21.17
N LEU A 41 9.35 -13.52 21.52
CA LEU A 41 8.71 -12.22 21.40
C LEU A 41 8.62 -11.52 22.76
N PRO A 42 8.52 -10.18 22.80
CA PRO A 42 8.47 -9.43 24.06
C PRO A 42 7.27 -9.74 24.95
N ASP A 43 6.20 -10.30 24.38
CA ASP A 43 5.00 -10.71 25.11
C ASP A 43 5.13 -12.12 25.71
N GLY A 44 6.31 -12.75 25.61
CA GLY A 44 6.59 -14.09 26.12
C GLY A 44 6.16 -15.22 25.20
N THR A 45 5.57 -14.92 24.03
CA THR A 45 5.24 -15.94 23.02
C THR A 45 6.46 -16.25 22.14
N THR A 46 6.42 -17.39 21.45
CA THR A 46 7.48 -17.82 20.54
C THR A 46 6.92 -18.04 19.13
N LEU A 47 7.61 -17.52 18.13
CA LEU A 47 7.38 -17.84 16.72
C LEU A 47 8.42 -18.84 16.23
N THR A 48 7.97 -19.85 15.48
CA THR A 48 8.88 -20.78 14.80
C THR A 48 8.88 -20.46 13.31
N LEU A 49 10.03 -20.01 12.80
CA LEU A 49 10.29 -19.85 11.37
C LEU A 49 10.83 -21.15 10.80
N GLU A 50 10.36 -21.53 9.63
CA GLU A 50 10.76 -22.80 9.02
C GLU A 50 11.25 -22.63 7.59
N PRO A 51 12.24 -23.44 7.16
CA PRO A 51 12.65 -23.49 5.77
C PRO A 51 11.50 -23.97 4.89
N LEU A 52 11.32 -23.31 3.75
CA LEU A 52 10.38 -23.75 2.73
C LEU A 52 10.90 -25.02 2.04
N GLU A 53 10.01 -26.00 1.86
CA GLU A 53 10.31 -27.25 1.14
C GLU A 53 9.45 -27.36 -0.11
N ARG A 54 10.11 -27.45 -1.26
CA ARG A 54 9.43 -27.75 -2.52
C ARG A 54 9.22 -29.26 -2.62
N SER A 55 8.01 -29.67 -2.97
CA SER A 55 7.69 -31.07 -3.25
C SER A 55 8.60 -31.66 -4.34
N ALA A 56 8.77 -32.98 -4.35
CA ALA A 56 9.66 -33.68 -5.28
C ALA A 56 9.32 -33.43 -6.77
N ASN A 57 8.05 -33.17 -7.10
CA ASN A 57 7.61 -32.84 -8.47
C ASN A 57 7.71 -31.33 -8.79
N GLY A 58 8.15 -30.49 -7.84
CA GLY A 58 8.29 -29.06 -7.99
C GLY A 58 6.97 -28.27 -7.98
N ARG A 59 5.81 -28.91 -7.90
CA ARG A 59 4.52 -28.24 -8.12
C ARG A 59 3.89 -27.67 -6.86
N ARG A 60 4.34 -28.11 -5.69
CA ARG A 60 3.79 -27.69 -4.39
C ARG A 60 4.90 -27.19 -3.48
N LEU A 61 4.55 -26.23 -2.64
CA LEU A 61 5.41 -25.61 -1.63
C LEU A 61 4.83 -25.85 -0.25
N GLY A 62 5.64 -26.39 0.66
CA GLY A 62 5.25 -26.66 2.03
C GLY A 62 6.39 -26.46 3.00
N LEU A 63 6.32 -27.16 4.12
CA LEU A 63 7.38 -27.28 5.11
C LEU A 63 7.57 -28.77 5.42
N LYS A 64 8.57 -29.09 6.23
CA LYS A 64 8.80 -30.46 6.68
C LYS A 64 7.54 -31.07 7.29
N ASN A 65 7.04 -32.14 6.67
CA ASN A 65 5.82 -32.86 7.04
C ASN A 65 4.55 -31.98 7.07
N PHE A 66 4.50 -30.92 6.26
CA PHE A 66 3.36 -30.01 6.19
C PHE A 66 3.13 -29.56 4.75
N ASP A 67 2.06 -30.08 4.14
CA ASP A 67 1.63 -29.74 2.78
C ASP A 67 0.34 -28.89 2.84
N PRO A 68 0.44 -27.54 2.75
CA PRO A 68 -0.73 -26.67 2.90
C PRO A 68 -1.59 -26.67 1.64
N CYS A 69 -2.90 -26.48 1.81
CA CYS A 69 -3.83 -26.18 0.72
C CYS A 69 -3.70 -24.73 0.20
N THR A 70 -3.28 -23.80 1.06
CA THR A 70 -3.23 -22.36 0.78
C THR A 70 -1.96 -21.77 1.36
N ILE A 71 -1.34 -20.86 0.61
CA ILE A 71 -0.18 -20.08 1.01
C ILE A 71 -0.62 -18.62 1.09
N LEU A 72 -0.60 -18.05 2.30
CA LEU A 72 -0.88 -16.65 2.53
C LEU A 72 0.42 -15.85 2.54
N LEU A 73 0.53 -14.87 1.65
CA LEU A 73 1.65 -13.95 1.59
C LEU A 73 1.42 -12.77 2.55
N ASN A 74 2.23 -12.71 3.61
CA ASN A 74 2.45 -11.49 4.39
C ASN A 74 3.76 -10.80 3.96
N ASN A 75 4.11 -10.95 2.69
CA ASN A 75 5.24 -10.30 2.02
C ASN A 75 4.70 -9.73 0.71
N ASP A 76 5.02 -8.49 0.43
CA ASP A 76 4.45 -7.70 -0.66
C ASP A 76 5.16 -7.97 -2.01
N LEU A 77 6.25 -8.76 -1.99
CA LEU A 77 7.08 -9.15 -3.13
C LEU A 77 7.66 -7.95 -3.90
N SER A 78 7.92 -6.84 -3.22
CA SER A 78 8.48 -5.63 -3.86
C SER A 78 9.86 -5.83 -4.47
N SER A 79 10.63 -6.79 -3.95
CA SER A 79 11.97 -7.14 -4.42
C SER A 79 11.97 -8.05 -5.66
N GLY A 80 10.80 -8.38 -6.21
CA GLY A 80 10.64 -9.38 -7.25
C GLY A 80 9.92 -10.63 -6.74
N ILE A 81 9.46 -11.45 -7.68
CA ILE A 81 8.81 -12.73 -7.38
C ILE A 81 9.90 -13.79 -7.15
N PRO A 82 9.97 -14.42 -5.95
CA PRO A 82 10.89 -15.52 -5.71
C PRO A 82 10.54 -16.74 -6.55
N LYS A 83 11.54 -17.36 -7.18
CA LYS A 83 11.37 -18.58 -8.01
C LYS A 83 10.66 -19.73 -7.30
N VAL A 84 10.77 -19.81 -5.98
CA VAL A 84 10.11 -20.85 -5.17
C VAL A 84 8.58 -20.72 -5.17
N LEU A 85 8.05 -19.52 -5.45
CA LEU A 85 6.61 -19.26 -5.57
C LEU A 85 6.08 -19.44 -6.99
N GLU A 86 6.95 -19.62 -7.99
CA GLU A 86 6.56 -19.80 -9.39
C GLU A 86 6.15 -21.25 -9.68
N GLY A 87 5.20 -21.43 -10.58
CA GLY A 87 4.78 -22.76 -11.03
C GLY A 87 4.19 -23.63 -9.92
N LEU A 88 3.52 -23.00 -8.93
CA LEU A 88 2.73 -23.72 -7.95
C LEU A 88 1.40 -24.16 -8.56
N HIS A 89 1.02 -25.40 -8.30
CA HIS A 89 -0.22 -26.00 -8.75
C HIS A 89 -0.98 -26.56 -7.55
N GLU A 90 -2.32 -26.56 -7.61
CA GLU A 90 -3.20 -27.13 -6.57
C GLU A 90 -3.03 -26.47 -5.18
N GLN A 91 -2.39 -25.30 -5.12
CA GLN A 91 -2.28 -24.47 -3.93
C GLN A 91 -2.74 -23.07 -4.29
N ASN A 92 -3.57 -22.49 -3.42
CA ASN A 92 -3.98 -21.11 -3.60
C ASN A 92 -2.92 -20.18 -2.99
N LEU A 93 -2.35 -19.29 -3.80
CA LEU A 93 -1.50 -18.22 -3.31
C LEU A 93 -2.36 -16.97 -3.09
N LEU A 94 -2.37 -16.45 -1.86
CA LEU A 94 -3.21 -15.32 -1.48
C LEU A 94 -2.36 -14.15 -0.97
N PRO A 95 -2.41 -12.97 -1.62
CA PRO A 95 -2.95 -12.75 -2.95
C PRO A 95 -2.15 -13.50 -4.04
N PRO A 96 -2.69 -13.68 -5.27
CA PRO A 96 -1.96 -14.29 -6.37
C PRO A 96 -0.76 -13.43 -6.80
N LEU A 97 0.22 -14.03 -7.48
CA LEU A 97 1.50 -13.37 -7.80
C LEU A 97 1.38 -12.07 -8.60
N HIS A 98 0.40 -11.98 -9.50
CA HIS A 98 0.17 -10.76 -10.29
C HIS A 98 -0.33 -9.57 -9.45
N ALA A 99 -0.79 -9.82 -8.21
CA ALA A 99 -1.09 -8.79 -7.23
C ALA A 99 0.19 -8.22 -6.57
N GLY A 100 1.32 -8.92 -6.69
CA GLY A 100 2.58 -8.54 -6.06
C GLY A 100 3.17 -7.27 -6.67
N TRP A 101 3.91 -6.51 -5.86
CA TRP A 101 4.46 -5.21 -6.28
C TRP A 101 5.55 -5.26 -7.33
N ALA A 102 6.13 -6.44 -7.55
CA ALA A 102 7.07 -6.68 -8.64
C ALA A 102 6.50 -6.36 -10.02
N VAL A 103 5.19 -6.54 -10.21
CA VAL A 103 4.53 -6.40 -11.52
C VAL A 103 3.31 -5.48 -11.49
N ARG A 104 2.69 -5.29 -10.31
CA ARG A 104 1.54 -4.40 -10.13
C ARG A 104 1.90 -2.94 -10.40
N ARG A 105 1.01 -2.22 -11.09
CA ARG A 105 1.11 -0.79 -11.38
C ARG A 105 0.10 0.00 -10.56
N LYS A 106 0.53 1.07 -9.89
CA LYS A 106 -0.37 1.92 -9.10
C LYS A 106 -1.43 2.58 -9.98
N THR A 107 -1.09 2.99 -11.20
CA THR A 107 -2.01 3.61 -12.15
C THR A 107 -3.24 2.75 -12.44
N ASN A 108 -3.11 1.42 -12.49
CA ASN A 108 -4.24 0.50 -12.67
C ASN A 108 -5.21 0.57 -11.48
N HIS A 109 -4.67 0.64 -10.26
CA HIS A 109 -5.47 0.81 -9.04
C HIS A 109 -6.28 2.10 -9.05
N PHE A 110 -5.63 3.22 -9.38
CA PHE A 110 -6.32 4.51 -9.40
C PHE A 110 -7.39 4.56 -10.49
N ALA A 111 -7.14 3.96 -11.66
CA ALA A 111 -8.17 3.81 -12.68
C ALA A 111 -9.36 2.94 -12.23
N ALA A 112 -9.11 1.85 -11.51
CA ALA A 112 -10.18 1.03 -10.93
C ALA A 112 -10.96 1.81 -9.85
N TYR A 113 -10.27 2.59 -9.03
CA TYR A 113 -10.88 3.40 -7.98
C TYR A 113 -11.71 4.56 -8.55
N ASP A 114 -11.26 5.21 -9.64
CA ASP A 114 -12.02 6.21 -10.40
C ASP A 114 -13.39 5.67 -10.81
N GLU A 115 -13.45 4.47 -11.38
CA GLU A 115 -14.69 3.86 -11.86
C GLU A 115 -15.61 3.45 -10.70
N VAL A 116 -15.05 2.94 -9.60
CA VAL A 116 -15.81 2.61 -8.38
C VAL A 116 -16.42 3.88 -7.77
N VAL A 117 -15.60 4.92 -7.57
CA VAL A 117 -16.06 6.19 -6.97
C VAL A 117 -17.07 6.88 -7.88
N LYS A 118 -16.86 6.92 -9.20
CA LYS A 118 -17.83 7.52 -10.14
C LYS A 118 -19.21 6.89 -10.03
N LYS A 119 -19.30 5.57 -9.92
CA LYS A 119 -20.57 4.84 -9.74
C LYS A 119 -21.18 5.11 -8.37
N PHE A 120 -20.36 5.05 -7.32
CA PHE A 120 -20.82 5.27 -5.94
C PHE A 120 -21.30 6.72 -5.73
N ALA A 121 -20.54 7.70 -6.21
CA ALA A 121 -20.83 9.12 -6.11
C ALA A 121 -22.17 9.47 -6.76
N LYS A 122 -22.44 8.89 -7.95
CA LYS A 122 -23.75 9.00 -8.61
C LYS A 122 -24.89 8.38 -7.79
N LEU A 123 -24.64 7.26 -7.11
CA LEU A 123 -25.65 6.57 -6.31
C LEU A 123 -26.08 7.37 -5.08
N VAL A 124 -25.13 8.08 -4.45
CA VAL A 124 -25.36 8.81 -3.20
C VAL A 124 -25.40 10.34 -3.36
N ASP A 125 -25.38 10.82 -4.60
CA ASP A 125 -25.41 12.23 -5.00
C ASP A 125 -24.36 13.09 -4.27
N VAL A 126 -23.09 12.68 -4.39
CA VAL A 126 -21.95 13.44 -3.88
C VAL A 126 -20.97 13.74 -5.00
N ASP A 127 -20.22 14.84 -4.89
CA ASP A 127 -19.11 15.11 -5.79
C ASP A 127 -18.06 14.00 -5.68
N PRO A 128 -17.71 13.27 -6.76
CA PRO A 128 -16.70 12.22 -6.72
C PRO A 128 -15.32 12.70 -6.23
N TRP A 129 -14.99 13.99 -6.43
CA TRP A 129 -13.71 14.55 -5.96
C TRP A 129 -13.55 14.48 -4.43
N MET A 130 -14.66 14.52 -3.69
CA MET A 130 -14.65 14.38 -2.21
C MET A 130 -14.19 12.98 -1.74
N LEU A 131 -14.21 11.99 -2.63
CA LEU A 131 -13.86 10.60 -2.32
C LEU A 131 -12.63 10.12 -3.10
N ASN A 132 -12.15 10.91 -4.06
CA ASN A 132 -11.14 10.47 -5.00
C ASN A 132 -10.19 11.62 -5.41
N PRO A 133 -8.92 11.58 -4.97
CA PRO A 133 -7.91 12.52 -5.40
C PRO A 133 -7.63 12.38 -6.90
N TYR A 134 -7.42 13.50 -7.59
CA TYR A 134 -7.00 13.43 -8.99
C TYR A 134 -5.63 12.74 -9.14
N PHE A 135 -5.40 12.08 -10.27
CA PHE A 135 -4.08 11.59 -10.64
C PHE A 135 -3.81 11.75 -12.15
N ALA A 136 -2.54 11.64 -12.51
CA ALA A 136 -2.07 11.59 -13.89
C ALA A 136 -0.91 10.59 -14.00
N LYS A 137 -0.80 9.94 -15.16
CA LYS A 137 0.35 9.12 -15.55
C LYS A 137 1.23 9.95 -16.49
N CYS A 138 2.53 9.98 -16.25
CA CYS A 138 3.50 10.37 -17.27
C CYS A 138 4.07 9.08 -17.90
N GLY A 139 4.49 9.15 -19.16
CA GLY A 139 5.07 8.02 -19.87
C GLY A 139 6.44 7.60 -19.30
N GLU A 140 7.28 7.06 -20.17
CA GLU A 140 8.64 6.69 -19.78
C GLU A 140 9.43 7.91 -19.29
N ILE A 141 10.15 7.73 -18.19
CA ILE A 141 10.96 8.77 -17.55
C ILE A 141 12.32 8.20 -17.16
N ASN A 142 13.38 8.98 -17.36
CA ASN A 142 14.70 8.68 -16.79
C ASN A 142 15.25 9.95 -16.12
N PHE A 143 15.25 9.94 -14.79
CA PHE A 143 15.72 11.08 -13.98
C PHE A 143 17.23 11.32 -14.09
N GLN A 144 18.05 10.33 -14.45
CA GLN A 144 19.50 10.55 -14.64
C GLN A 144 19.80 11.18 -15.99
N GLU A 145 19.09 10.74 -17.04
CA GLU A 145 19.23 11.25 -18.40
C GLU A 145 18.40 12.50 -18.68
N ARG A 146 17.55 12.91 -17.71
CA ARG A 146 16.63 14.05 -17.81
C ARG A 146 15.61 13.90 -18.94
N THR A 147 15.27 12.67 -19.30
CA THR A 147 14.22 12.39 -20.29
C THR A 147 12.87 12.31 -19.58
N GLY A 148 11.81 12.86 -20.20
CA GLY A 148 10.46 12.88 -19.64
C GLY A 148 10.16 14.02 -18.65
N GLU A 149 11.13 14.89 -18.31
CA GLU A 149 10.94 16.03 -17.39
C GLU A 149 9.85 17.00 -17.86
N GLU A 150 9.75 17.25 -19.17
CA GLU A 150 8.71 18.13 -19.74
C GLU A 150 7.31 17.56 -19.59
N CYS A 151 7.13 16.26 -19.87
CA CYS A 151 5.87 15.54 -19.63
C CYS A 151 5.48 15.58 -18.16
N LEU A 152 6.45 15.36 -17.26
CA LEU A 152 6.23 15.40 -15.82
C LEU A 152 5.77 16.81 -15.40
N ALA A 153 6.48 17.86 -15.81
CA ALA A 153 6.15 19.23 -15.48
C ALA A 153 4.77 19.66 -16.00
N ALA A 154 4.44 19.31 -17.24
CA ALA A 154 3.14 19.64 -17.85
C ALA A 154 1.98 18.96 -17.11
N ASN A 155 2.13 17.69 -16.73
CA ASN A 155 1.12 16.97 -15.96
C ASN A 155 0.99 17.50 -14.53
N VAL A 156 2.10 17.87 -13.88
CA VAL A 156 2.09 18.52 -12.57
C VAL A 156 1.31 19.84 -12.61
N ASP A 157 1.60 20.71 -13.57
CA ASP A 157 0.90 22.00 -13.69
C ASP A 157 -0.60 21.80 -13.98
N SER A 158 -0.93 20.90 -14.91
CA SER A 158 -2.33 20.57 -15.22
C SER A 158 -3.08 20.03 -14.00
N LEU A 159 -2.47 19.14 -13.22
CA LEU A 159 -3.10 18.58 -12.03
C LEU A 159 -3.30 19.63 -10.95
N LEU A 160 -2.27 20.44 -10.66
CA LEU A 160 -2.35 21.55 -9.71
C LEU A 160 -3.44 22.57 -10.10
N ALA A 161 -3.61 22.85 -11.40
CA ALA A 161 -4.68 23.72 -11.88
C ALA A 161 -6.09 23.15 -11.59
N LYS A 162 -6.28 21.84 -11.77
CA LYS A 162 -7.54 21.15 -11.43
C LYS A 162 -7.81 21.21 -9.92
N ILE A 163 -6.79 20.96 -9.11
CA ILE A 163 -6.89 21.00 -7.64
C ILE A 163 -7.24 22.42 -7.18
N ARG A 164 -6.55 23.46 -7.68
CA ARG A 164 -6.85 24.87 -7.38
C ARG A 164 -8.31 25.23 -7.67
N LYS A 165 -8.88 24.72 -8.76
CA LYS A 165 -10.29 24.94 -9.10
C LYS A 165 -11.22 24.34 -8.04
N LYS A 166 -10.97 23.10 -7.60
CA LYS A 166 -11.75 22.44 -6.55
C LYS A 166 -11.58 23.10 -5.19
N TYR A 167 -10.38 23.51 -4.84
CA TYR A 167 -10.12 24.24 -3.60
C TYR A 167 -10.90 25.56 -3.58
N LYS A 168 -10.90 26.31 -4.69
CA LYS A 168 -11.73 27.53 -4.82
C LYS A 168 -13.23 27.24 -4.73
N GLU A 169 -13.69 26.15 -5.34
CA GLU A 169 -15.10 25.72 -5.30
C GLU A 169 -15.58 25.44 -3.86
N TYR A 170 -14.72 24.83 -3.03
CA TYR A 170 -15.04 24.44 -1.66
C TYR A 170 -14.51 25.38 -0.57
N GLY A 171 -13.88 26.50 -0.94
CA GLY A 171 -13.34 27.47 0.03
C GLY A 171 -12.16 26.96 0.85
N ILE A 172 -11.33 26.10 0.26
CA ILE A 172 -10.12 25.53 0.88
C ILE A 172 -8.96 26.51 0.68
N GLU A 173 -8.31 26.92 1.77
CA GLU A 173 -7.25 27.93 1.79
C GLU A 173 -5.84 27.32 1.74
N GLU A 174 -5.71 26.03 2.04
CA GLU A 174 -4.46 25.29 1.99
C GLU A 174 -3.85 25.32 0.57
N LYS A 175 -2.52 25.22 0.51
CA LYS A 175 -1.81 25.21 -0.76
C LYS A 175 -1.95 23.83 -1.42
N PRO A 176 -2.42 23.74 -2.67
CA PRO A 176 -2.40 22.50 -3.42
C PRO A 176 -0.99 21.94 -3.53
N PHE A 177 -0.89 20.62 -3.44
CA PHE A 177 0.34 19.90 -3.71
C PHE A 177 0.02 18.60 -4.44
N VAL A 178 1.03 18.05 -5.10
CA VAL A 178 0.98 16.73 -5.72
C VAL A 178 2.12 15.88 -5.20
N ILE A 179 1.90 14.57 -5.20
CA ILE A 179 2.88 13.55 -4.86
C ILE A 179 3.29 12.86 -6.16
N VAL A 180 4.55 13.02 -6.55
CA VAL A 180 5.15 12.26 -7.65
C VAL A 180 5.76 11.00 -7.07
N LYS A 181 5.36 9.83 -7.56
CA LYS A 181 5.88 8.54 -7.11
C LYS A 181 6.07 7.54 -8.24
N ALA A 182 7.02 6.63 -8.09
CA ALA A 182 7.22 5.51 -9.02
C ALA A 182 5.92 4.70 -9.19
N ASP A 183 5.59 4.28 -10.42
CA ASP A 183 4.35 3.54 -10.68
C ASP A 183 4.42 2.09 -10.17
N ALA A 184 5.55 1.41 -10.37
CA ALA A 184 5.84 0.08 -9.79
C ALA A 184 6.60 0.17 -8.45
N GLY A 185 6.51 -0.87 -7.61
CA GLY A 185 7.25 -0.98 -6.34
C GLY A 185 6.59 -0.29 -5.12
N THR A 186 7.24 -0.41 -3.95
CA THR A 186 6.73 0.08 -2.65
C THR A 186 7.76 0.87 -1.84
N TYR A 187 7.28 1.47 -0.75
CA TYR A 187 8.06 2.12 0.33
C TYR A 187 8.93 3.31 -0.06
N GLY A 188 8.40 4.53 0.11
CA GLY A 188 9.10 5.75 0.57
C GLY A 188 10.23 6.37 -0.29
N MET A 189 10.94 5.57 -1.09
CA MET A 189 11.92 5.98 -2.09
C MET A 189 11.24 6.11 -3.45
N GLY A 190 11.74 7.03 -4.28
CA GLY A 190 11.03 7.42 -5.48
C GLY A 190 9.75 8.21 -5.22
N ILE A 191 9.66 8.98 -4.11
CA ILE A 191 8.51 9.84 -3.79
C ILE A 191 8.97 11.27 -3.53
N MET A 192 8.29 12.26 -4.10
CA MET A 192 8.47 13.68 -3.78
C MET A 192 7.15 14.44 -3.75
N THR A 193 7.07 15.43 -2.86
CA THR A 193 5.98 16.41 -2.80
C THR A 193 6.35 17.61 -3.66
N VAL A 194 5.42 18.07 -4.49
CA VAL A 194 5.61 19.17 -5.45
C VAL A 194 4.46 20.14 -5.33
N ARG A 195 4.76 21.44 -5.29
CA ARG A 195 3.77 22.53 -5.25
C ARG A 195 3.83 23.42 -6.49
N ASP A 196 4.93 23.36 -7.24
CA ASP A 196 5.10 24.05 -8.50
C ASP A 196 5.81 23.17 -9.55
N ALA A 197 5.44 23.31 -10.82
CA ALA A 197 6.01 22.52 -11.90
C ALA A 197 7.51 22.79 -12.14
N SER A 198 8.06 23.93 -11.69
CA SER A 198 9.49 24.19 -11.71
C SER A 198 10.30 23.23 -10.83
N GLU A 199 9.72 22.73 -9.73
CA GLU A 199 10.40 21.83 -8.79
C GLU A 199 10.80 20.48 -9.42
N VAL A 200 10.14 20.07 -10.50
CA VAL A 200 10.44 18.84 -11.23
C VAL A 200 11.32 19.05 -12.47
N LYS A 201 11.55 20.30 -12.88
CA LYS A 201 12.51 20.64 -13.96
C LYS A 201 13.93 20.82 -13.43
N ASP A 202 14.06 21.35 -12.22
CA ASP A 202 15.35 21.72 -11.63
C ASP A 202 15.77 20.76 -10.50
N LEU A 203 15.54 19.46 -10.70
CA LEU A 203 15.92 18.44 -9.71
C LEU A 203 17.44 18.44 -9.52
N ASN A 204 17.89 18.68 -8.28
CA ASN A 204 19.30 18.56 -7.94
C ASN A 204 19.76 17.08 -7.92
N ARG A 205 21.07 16.84 -7.86
CA ARG A 205 21.65 15.49 -7.88
C ARG A 205 21.06 14.56 -6.81
N LYS A 206 20.78 15.07 -5.61
CA LYS A 206 20.19 14.28 -4.51
C LYS A 206 18.74 13.89 -4.81
N GLN A 207 17.96 14.80 -5.38
CA GLN A 207 16.58 14.55 -5.77
C GLN A 207 16.52 13.54 -6.93
N ARG A 208 17.35 13.69 -7.97
CA ARG A 208 17.42 12.73 -9.08
C ARG A 208 17.76 11.33 -8.57
N ASN A 209 18.78 11.20 -7.72
CA ASN A 209 19.12 9.91 -7.11
C ASN A 209 17.96 9.30 -6.30
N LYS A 210 17.23 10.13 -5.54
CA LYS A 210 16.05 9.69 -4.79
C LYS A 210 14.92 9.22 -5.70
N MET A 211 14.75 9.85 -6.86
CA MET A 211 13.66 9.56 -7.81
C MET A 211 14.00 8.48 -8.85
N SER A 212 15.29 8.16 -9.03
CA SER A 212 15.74 7.20 -10.05
C SER A 212 15.57 5.74 -9.64
N VAL A 213 15.54 5.45 -8.34
CA VAL A 213 15.48 4.08 -7.83
C VAL A 213 14.40 3.93 -6.76
N VAL A 214 13.72 2.80 -6.78
CA VAL A 214 12.91 2.34 -5.65
C VAL A 214 13.77 1.54 -4.68
N LYS A 215 13.16 1.11 -3.58
CA LYS A 215 13.79 0.18 -2.64
C LYS A 215 14.26 -1.08 -3.37
N GLU A 216 15.43 -1.60 -2.98
CA GLU A 216 16.13 -2.71 -3.65
C GLU A 216 16.85 -2.36 -4.96
N GLY A 217 16.93 -1.07 -5.34
CA GLY A 217 17.80 -0.60 -6.43
C GLY A 217 17.21 -0.77 -7.84
N LEU A 218 15.92 -1.12 -7.95
CA LEU A 218 15.22 -1.17 -9.23
C LEU A 218 15.03 0.25 -9.78
N GLU A 219 15.29 0.43 -11.08
CA GLU A 219 15.15 1.71 -11.77
C GLU A 219 13.69 2.11 -11.95
N VAL A 220 13.43 3.41 -11.79
CA VAL A 220 12.12 4.01 -12.04
C VAL A 220 12.01 4.37 -13.51
N SER A 221 11.13 3.67 -14.23
CA SER A 221 10.82 3.93 -15.64
C SER A 221 9.49 4.62 -15.87
N GLU A 222 8.58 4.58 -14.89
CA GLU A 222 7.26 5.21 -14.98
C GLU A 222 6.89 5.88 -13.65
N VAL A 223 6.17 7.00 -13.72
CA VAL A 223 5.72 7.74 -12.54
C VAL A 223 4.23 8.05 -12.60
N ILE A 224 3.62 8.06 -11.42
CA ILE A 224 2.28 8.59 -11.17
C ILE A 224 2.39 9.91 -10.40
N ILE A 225 1.58 10.88 -10.79
CA ILE A 225 1.41 12.16 -10.14
C ILE A 225 0.03 12.14 -9.51
N GLN A 226 -0.05 12.24 -8.20
CA GLN A 226 -1.32 12.17 -7.46
C GLN A 226 -1.56 13.47 -6.71
N GLU A 227 -2.79 13.97 -6.68
CA GLU A 227 -3.22 15.01 -5.76
C GLU A 227 -2.87 14.63 -4.32
N GLY A 228 -2.25 15.58 -3.62
CA GLY A 228 -1.99 15.50 -2.21
C GLY A 228 -3.24 15.78 -1.39
N VAL A 229 -3.51 14.93 -0.40
CA VAL A 229 -4.62 15.12 0.56
C VAL A 229 -4.03 15.55 1.89
N HIS A 230 -4.47 16.70 2.40
CA HIS A 230 -4.06 17.19 3.70
C HIS A 230 -4.66 16.34 4.81
N THR A 231 -3.83 15.97 5.79
CA THR A 231 -4.28 15.31 7.01
C THR A 231 -4.65 16.38 8.03
N ILE A 232 -5.92 16.41 8.45
CA ILE A 232 -6.41 17.37 9.46
C ILE A 232 -6.59 16.76 10.84
N GLU A 233 -6.42 15.44 10.97
CA GLU A 233 -6.59 14.77 12.24
C GLU A 233 -5.33 14.88 13.10
N HIS A 234 -5.56 15.11 14.39
CA HIS A 234 -4.51 15.19 15.39
C HIS A 234 -4.84 14.29 16.58
N ILE A 235 -3.81 13.63 17.11
CA ILE A 235 -3.84 12.99 18.42
C ILE A 235 -2.90 13.80 19.32
N ASN A 236 -3.49 14.51 20.28
CA ASN A 236 -2.83 15.61 20.98
C ASN A 236 -2.31 16.63 19.95
N ASP A 237 -1.04 17.01 19.99
CA ASP A 237 -0.44 17.97 19.06
C ASP A 237 0.16 17.33 17.80
N ALA A 238 0.02 16.02 17.62
CA ALA A 238 0.67 15.27 16.54
C ALA A 238 -0.29 14.89 15.41
N VAL A 239 0.15 15.05 14.16
CA VAL A 239 -0.65 14.69 12.97
C VAL A 239 -0.90 13.18 12.97
N ALA A 240 -2.14 12.80 12.66
CA ALA A 240 -2.60 11.42 12.71
C ALA A 240 -3.41 11.05 11.46
N GLU A 241 -3.16 9.88 10.87
CA GLU A 241 -3.96 9.34 9.77
C GLU A 241 -4.58 7.99 10.17
N PRO A 242 -5.88 7.75 9.90
CA PRO A 242 -6.52 6.48 10.25
C PRO A 242 -6.10 5.37 9.29
N VAL A 243 -5.83 4.19 9.86
CA VAL A 243 -5.61 2.94 9.12
C VAL A 243 -6.75 1.99 9.44
N VAL A 244 -7.47 1.55 8.42
CA VAL A 244 -8.62 0.65 8.54
C VAL A 244 -8.22 -0.76 8.09
N TYR A 245 -8.46 -1.75 8.94
CA TYR A 245 -8.22 -3.16 8.66
C TYR A 245 -9.49 -3.87 8.25
N MET A 246 -9.39 -4.69 7.21
CA MET A 246 -10.47 -5.52 6.71
C MET A 246 -10.02 -6.98 6.58
N ILE A 247 -10.94 -7.90 6.85
CA ILE A 247 -10.82 -9.32 6.52
C ILE A 247 -12.07 -9.68 5.72
N ASP A 248 -11.89 -10.34 4.57
CA ASP A 248 -12.95 -10.45 3.56
C ASP A 248 -13.47 -9.03 3.21
N ARG A 249 -14.79 -8.79 3.24
CA ARG A 249 -15.41 -7.48 3.00
C ARG A 249 -15.73 -6.70 4.29
N TYR A 250 -15.33 -7.23 5.45
CA TYR A 250 -15.72 -6.70 6.75
C TYR A 250 -14.60 -5.84 7.35
N VAL A 251 -14.96 -4.65 7.83
CA VAL A 251 -14.07 -3.82 8.64
C VAL A 251 -13.96 -4.45 10.03
N VAL A 252 -12.75 -4.81 10.44
CA VAL A 252 -12.49 -5.57 11.68
C VAL A 252 -11.69 -4.80 12.72
N GLY A 253 -11.05 -3.69 12.33
CA GLY A 253 -10.30 -2.86 13.26
C GLY A 253 -9.76 -1.60 12.62
N SER A 254 -9.23 -0.71 13.46
CA SER A 254 -8.49 0.47 13.02
C SER A 254 -7.50 0.95 14.06
N PHE A 255 -6.51 1.71 13.62
CA PHE A 255 -5.62 2.49 14.48
C PHE A 255 -5.24 3.79 13.78
N TYR A 256 -4.86 4.82 14.54
CA TYR A 256 -4.18 5.97 14.00
C TYR A 256 -2.69 5.69 13.87
N ARG A 257 -2.11 6.02 12.72
CA ARG A 257 -0.68 6.29 12.62
C ARG A 257 -0.46 7.73 12.99
N VAL A 258 0.29 7.96 14.05
CA VAL A 258 0.60 9.29 14.58
C VAL A 258 2.08 9.57 14.35
N ASN A 259 2.40 10.77 13.87
CA ASN A 259 3.79 11.19 13.68
C ASN A 259 4.01 12.62 14.20
N THR A 260 4.88 12.75 15.20
CA THR A 260 5.19 14.04 15.83
C THR A 260 6.18 14.88 15.03
N LEU A 261 6.81 14.29 14.00
CA LEU A 261 7.88 14.91 13.20
C LEU A 261 7.45 15.20 11.77
N ARG A 262 6.16 15.09 11.45
CA ARG A 262 5.63 15.26 10.10
C ARG A 262 4.42 16.17 10.11
N GLY A 263 4.34 17.01 9.08
CA GLY A 263 3.24 17.93 8.84
C GLY A 263 2.04 17.28 8.15
N ILE A 264 1.01 18.10 7.96
CA ILE A 264 -0.29 17.72 7.37
C ILE A 264 -0.20 17.32 5.89
N ASP A 265 0.87 17.70 5.19
CA ASP A 265 1.14 17.47 3.78
C ASP A 265 2.35 16.55 3.55
N GLU A 266 2.75 15.81 4.58
CA GLU A 266 3.86 14.87 4.56
C GLU A 266 3.42 13.42 4.78
N ASN A 267 4.23 12.48 4.29
CA ASN A 267 4.03 11.05 4.54
C ASN A 267 4.29 10.73 6.03
N LEU A 268 3.23 10.40 6.78
CA LEU A 268 3.34 10.04 8.19
C LEU A 268 3.98 8.67 8.40
N ASN A 269 3.99 7.79 7.39
CA ASN A 269 4.72 6.51 7.39
C ASN A 269 6.23 6.72 7.20
N ALA A 270 6.85 7.34 8.22
CA ALA A 270 8.25 7.71 8.27
C ALA A 270 8.80 7.47 9.70
N PRO A 271 10.13 7.52 9.91
CA PRO A 271 10.71 7.45 11.25
C PRO A 271 10.05 8.45 12.21
N GLY A 272 9.77 8.02 13.44
CA GLY A 272 8.98 8.78 14.43
C GLY A 272 7.50 8.40 14.47
N ALA A 273 7.00 7.64 13.49
CA ALA A 273 5.64 7.12 13.52
C ALA A 273 5.42 6.15 14.69
N HIS A 274 4.31 6.30 15.38
CA HIS A 274 3.78 5.36 16.37
C HIS A 274 2.29 5.12 16.12
N PHE A 275 1.72 4.11 16.77
CA PHE A 275 0.36 3.66 16.49
C PHE A 275 -0.51 3.76 17.73
N VAL A 276 -1.66 4.41 17.58
CA VAL A 276 -2.63 4.62 18.66
C VAL A 276 -3.91 3.85 18.30
N PRO A 277 -4.39 2.92 19.15
CA PRO A 277 -5.63 2.20 18.89
C PRO A 277 -6.79 3.16 18.61
N LEU A 278 -7.53 2.86 17.56
CA LEU A 278 -8.70 3.64 17.18
C LEU A 278 -9.92 2.75 17.36
N ALA A 279 -10.51 2.81 18.55
CA ALA A 279 -11.63 1.96 18.95
C ALA A 279 -12.92 2.38 18.24
N PHE A 280 -13.67 1.42 17.70
CA PHE A 280 -14.97 1.68 17.09
C PHE A 280 -15.86 2.49 18.04
N ALA A 281 -16.28 3.67 17.59
CA ALA A 281 -17.30 4.42 18.30
C ALA A 281 -18.59 3.60 18.39
N ASP A 282 -19.28 3.69 19.52
CA ASP A 282 -20.53 2.99 19.74
C ASP A 282 -21.56 3.39 18.66
N ARG A 283 -22.33 2.42 18.15
CA ARG A 283 -23.21 2.60 16.97
C ARG A 283 -24.24 3.73 17.14
N ASN A 284 -24.50 4.13 18.38
CA ASN A 284 -25.46 5.15 18.78
C ASN A 284 -24.89 6.58 18.83
N THR A 285 -23.64 6.79 18.39
CA THR A 285 -23.05 8.14 18.33
C THR A 285 -23.46 8.88 17.04
N PRO A 286 -24.08 10.09 17.12
CA PRO A 286 -24.62 10.81 15.96
C PRO A 286 -23.60 11.22 14.89
N MET A 287 -22.30 11.20 15.22
CA MET A 287 -21.21 11.39 14.26
C MET A 287 -20.34 10.15 14.20
N ASN A 288 -20.83 9.11 13.52
CA ASN A 288 -20.04 7.91 13.31
C ASN A 288 -18.96 8.18 12.22
N ARG A 289 -17.91 8.92 12.58
CA ARG A 289 -16.73 9.18 11.72
C ARG A 289 -16.12 7.86 11.22
N PHE A 290 -16.15 6.83 12.05
CA PHE A 290 -15.74 5.48 11.69
C PHE A 290 -16.54 4.86 10.56
N TYR A 291 -17.86 5.10 10.53
CA TYR A 291 -18.68 4.63 9.43
C TYR A 291 -18.20 5.22 8.10
N LYS A 292 -17.85 6.51 8.07
CA LYS A 292 -17.29 7.15 6.87
C LYS A 292 -15.96 6.50 6.47
N TYR A 293 -15.05 6.26 7.42
CA TYR A 293 -13.79 5.56 7.16
C TYR A 293 -14.01 4.15 6.64
N GLY A 294 -14.96 3.42 7.23
CA GLY A 294 -15.31 2.09 6.77
C GLY A 294 -15.97 2.07 5.39
N VAL A 295 -16.73 3.11 5.00
CA VAL A 295 -17.26 3.24 3.63
C VAL A 295 -16.11 3.46 2.64
N VAL A 296 -15.27 4.46 2.86
CA VAL A 296 -14.14 4.78 1.95
C VAL A 296 -13.17 3.60 1.85
N ALA A 297 -12.85 2.94 2.97
CA ALA A 297 -12.00 1.75 2.97
C ALA A 297 -12.59 0.61 2.12
N ARG A 298 -13.92 0.39 2.18
CA ARG A 298 -14.59 -0.64 1.36
C ARG A 298 -14.65 -0.28 -0.13
N LEU A 299 -14.74 1.01 -0.47
CA LEU A 299 -14.60 1.45 -1.86
C LEU A 299 -13.19 1.14 -2.39
N ALA A 300 -12.16 1.40 -1.59
CA ALA A 300 -10.77 1.08 -1.94
C ALA A 300 -10.55 -0.45 -2.06
N LEU A 301 -11.14 -1.24 -1.16
CA LEU A 301 -11.13 -2.70 -1.24
C LEU A 301 -11.78 -3.20 -2.53
N LEU A 302 -12.97 -2.66 -2.87
CA LEU A 302 -13.68 -3.03 -4.09
C LEU A 302 -12.84 -2.69 -5.33
N ALA A 303 -12.21 -1.52 -5.36
CA ALA A 303 -11.32 -1.14 -6.45
C ALA A 303 -10.10 -2.06 -6.57
N ALA A 304 -9.49 -2.47 -5.45
CA ALA A 304 -8.40 -3.43 -5.45
C ALA A 304 -8.85 -4.82 -5.96
N ALA A 305 -10.07 -5.25 -5.63
CA ALA A 305 -10.63 -6.50 -6.15
C ALA A 305 -10.88 -6.43 -7.66
N VAL A 306 -11.45 -5.32 -8.15
CA VAL A 306 -11.66 -5.08 -9.60
C VAL A 306 -10.32 -5.03 -10.34
N GLU A 307 -9.34 -4.31 -9.80
CA GLU A 307 -7.97 -4.27 -10.35
C GLU A 307 -7.38 -5.68 -10.46
N LEU A 308 -7.54 -6.48 -9.40
CA LEU A 308 -6.99 -7.83 -9.34
C LEU A 308 -7.63 -8.78 -10.37
N GLU A 309 -8.93 -8.64 -10.59
CA GLU A 309 -9.68 -9.39 -11.60
C GLU A 309 -9.27 -8.99 -13.02
N VAL A 310 -9.19 -7.69 -13.30
CA VAL A 310 -8.84 -7.16 -14.64
C VAL A 310 -7.38 -7.41 -15.02
N THR A 311 -6.47 -7.42 -14.04
CA THR A 311 -5.04 -7.68 -14.25
C THR A 311 -4.68 -9.16 -14.15
N GLY A 312 -5.67 -10.02 -13.88
CA GLY A 312 -5.48 -11.46 -13.83
C GLY A 312 -4.98 -12.02 -15.17
N PRO A 313 -4.18 -13.10 -15.14
CA PRO A 313 -3.88 -13.83 -16.36
C PRO A 313 -5.21 -14.32 -16.98
N PRO A 314 -5.31 -14.39 -18.33
CA PRO A 314 -6.49 -14.94 -18.97
C PRO A 314 -6.77 -16.34 -18.42
N ALA A 315 -8.05 -16.64 -18.19
CA ALA A 315 -8.47 -17.94 -17.70
C ALA A 315 -7.92 -19.03 -18.63
N VAL A 316 -7.20 -20.00 -18.05
CA VAL A 316 -6.64 -21.16 -18.74
C VAL A 316 -7.72 -22.21 -18.92
#